data_AF-A0A966YGF3-F1
#
_entry.id   AF-A0A966YGF3-F1
#
_cell.length_a   1.000
_cell.length_b   1.000
_cell.length_c   1.000
_cell.angle_alpha   90.00
_cell.angle_beta   90.00
_cell.angle_gamma   90.00
#
_symmetry.space_group_name_H-M   'P 1'
#
loop_
_entity.id
_entity.type
_entity.pdbx_description
1 polymer ?
#
loop_
_entity_poly.entity_id
_entity_poly.type
_entity_poly.pdbx_seq_one_letter_code
_entity_poly.pdbx_strand_id
1 'polypeptide(L)'
;MMGRISAGEMPPEEQPRPTVDEIAGVVNWLGSAIKQGERARMAARPAVAFYRLSREEYSHAVKDLLGVEYDAAAPGEMTSDPEWHGFRRLGSQLSLSPSHIEKYLRAARTVIERAYPDRPPTPKTYRKDALALDWPNTQKRALLTDLGLADQVRLLMWPGHRLSDAGPTHGFHDLPAGVYRCRIRLSGLPDREGRPPHLALYCNQLDRMLFEQDVIAAEDAPVTLEFETFLVGKLTVSIDNEVNGPSNSPRAGRPAHSHVFTTLADTRSRAPWQRKITDEEGTPLFPILIVDSIEWEGPIDHDDDLARREEFVVSDNATTEQVVASLTRFARRAWRRPVAPA
;
A
#
# COMPACT_ATOMS: atom_id res chain seq x y z
N MET A 1 -5.60 38.18 -18.59
CA MET A 1 -6.00 39.25 -19.54
C MET A 1 -7.18 40.07 -19.02
N MET A 2 -8.36 39.48 -18.78
CA MET A 2 -9.54 40.22 -18.24
C MET A 2 -9.23 40.98 -16.94
N GLY A 3 -8.53 40.35 -15.98
CA GLY A 3 -8.14 41.01 -14.73
C GLY A 3 -7.25 42.24 -14.89
N ARG A 4 -6.44 42.32 -15.95
CA ARG A 4 -5.57 43.48 -16.23
C ARG A 4 -6.32 44.64 -16.91
N ILE A 5 -7.33 44.31 -17.71
CA ILE A 5 -8.26 45.30 -18.29
C ILE A 5 -9.15 45.89 -17.19
N SER A 6 -9.69 45.05 -16.31
CA SER A 6 -10.50 45.49 -15.16
C SER A 6 -9.70 46.34 -14.16
N ALA A 7 -8.39 46.10 -14.05
CA ALA A 7 -7.48 46.88 -13.20
C ALA A 7 -6.99 48.19 -13.86
N GLY A 8 -7.36 48.47 -15.12
CA GLY A 8 -6.90 49.64 -15.86
C GLY A 8 -5.42 49.62 -16.23
N GLU A 9 -4.77 48.45 -16.15
CA GLU A 9 -3.35 48.24 -16.50
C GLU A 9 -3.13 48.09 -18.02
N MET A 10 -4.20 48.11 -18.80
CA MET A 10 -4.19 48.01 -20.26
C MET A 10 -5.08 49.09 -20.88
N PRO A 11 -4.62 49.78 -21.95
CA PRO A 11 -3.32 49.68 -22.62
C PRO A 11 -2.16 50.39 -21.87
N PRO A 12 -0.88 50.20 -22.27
CA PRO A 12 0.28 50.85 -21.65
C PRO A 12 0.17 52.39 -21.57
N GLU A 13 0.93 53.02 -20.67
CA GLU A 13 0.84 54.47 -20.38
C GLU A 13 0.96 55.39 -21.60
N GLU A 14 1.69 54.97 -22.63
CA GLU A 14 1.91 55.75 -23.86
C GLU A 14 0.73 55.73 -24.85
N GLN A 15 -0.36 55.01 -24.52
CA GLN A 15 -1.53 54.90 -25.39
C GLN A 15 -2.79 55.49 -24.73
N PRO A 16 -3.74 56.02 -25.52
CA PRO A 16 -5.00 56.52 -24.98
C PRO A 16 -5.72 55.41 -24.23
N ARG A 17 -5.97 55.63 -22.93
CA ARG A 17 -6.72 54.68 -22.10
C ARG A 17 -8.21 54.81 -22.42
N PRO A 18 -8.93 53.68 -22.60
CA PRO A 18 -10.38 53.71 -22.72
C PRO A 18 -11.00 54.29 -21.45
N THR A 19 -12.15 54.93 -21.61
CA THR A 19 -12.95 55.44 -20.50
C THR A 19 -13.45 54.29 -19.62
N VAL A 20 -13.83 54.61 -18.38
CA VAL A 20 -14.39 53.62 -17.44
C VAL A 20 -15.59 52.90 -18.04
N ASP A 21 -16.43 53.60 -18.80
CA ASP A 21 -17.62 53.05 -19.46
C ASP A 21 -17.25 52.08 -20.60
N GLU A 22 -16.20 52.38 -21.37
CA GLU A 22 -15.70 51.48 -22.41
C GLU A 22 -15.06 50.22 -21.82
N ILE A 23 -14.29 50.35 -20.74
CA ILE A 23 -13.72 49.22 -20.00
C ILE A 23 -14.85 48.33 -19.47
N ALA A 24 -15.87 48.92 -18.83
CA ALA A 24 -17.02 48.19 -18.33
C ALA A 24 -17.78 47.48 -19.46
N GLY A 25 -17.95 48.13 -20.61
CA GLY A 25 -18.58 47.54 -21.79
C GLY A 25 -17.83 46.30 -22.31
N VAL A 26 -16.51 46.39 -22.46
CA VAL A 26 -15.68 45.28 -22.95
C VAL A 26 -15.63 44.12 -21.96
N VAL A 27 -15.47 44.40 -20.66
CA VAL A 27 -15.44 43.36 -19.62
C VAL A 27 -16.78 42.64 -19.54
N ASN A 28 -17.90 43.38 -19.60
CA ASN A 28 -19.24 42.78 -19.60
C ASN A 28 -19.51 41.94 -20.84
N TRP A 29 -19.13 42.43 -22.02
CA TRP A 29 -19.24 41.68 -23.26
C TRP A 29 -18.43 40.38 -23.21
N LEU A 30 -17.15 40.47 -22.82
CA LEU A 30 -16.27 39.30 -22.75
C LEU A 30 -16.72 38.31 -21.69
N GLY A 31 -17.14 38.78 -20.51
CA GLY A 31 -17.70 37.94 -19.46
C GLY A 31 -18.98 37.23 -19.92
N SER A 32 -19.81 37.90 -20.71
CA SER A 32 -21.03 37.31 -21.27
C SER A 32 -20.71 36.29 -22.36
N ALA A 33 -19.76 36.59 -23.26
CA ALA A 33 -19.30 35.68 -24.31
C ALA A 33 -18.67 34.40 -23.73
N ILE A 34 -17.86 34.53 -22.66
CA ILE A 34 -17.29 33.38 -21.95
C ILE A 34 -18.39 32.53 -21.32
N LYS A 35 -19.33 33.15 -20.60
CA LYS A 35 -20.48 32.42 -20.00
C LYS A 35 -21.34 31.72 -21.07
N GLN A 36 -21.53 32.36 -22.23
CA GLN A 36 -22.29 31.79 -23.33
C GLN A 36 -21.55 30.62 -23.99
N GLY A 37 -20.24 30.76 -24.23
CA GLY A 37 -19.39 29.69 -24.74
C GLY A 37 -19.30 28.50 -23.77
N GLU A 38 -19.23 28.76 -22.46
CA GLU A 38 -19.27 27.72 -21.43
C GLU A 38 -20.60 26.96 -21.47
N ARG A 39 -21.74 27.68 -21.50
CA ARG A 39 -23.08 27.08 -21.62
C ARG A 39 -23.22 26.25 -22.89
N ALA A 40 -22.80 26.78 -24.04
CA ALA A 40 -22.85 26.07 -25.32
C ALA A 40 -21.98 24.80 -25.29
N ARG A 41 -20.76 24.88 -24.74
CA ARG A 41 -19.87 23.73 -24.56
C ARG A 41 -20.48 22.69 -23.61
N MET A 42 -21.12 23.10 -22.52
CA MET A 42 -21.78 22.18 -21.60
C MET A 42 -23.02 21.54 -22.22
N ALA A 43 -23.82 22.29 -22.99
CA ALA A 43 -25.00 21.79 -23.69
C ALA A 43 -24.64 20.84 -24.85
N ALA A 44 -23.49 21.04 -25.48
CA ALA A 44 -22.96 20.17 -26.53
C ALA A 44 -22.27 18.90 -26.00
N ARG A 45 -22.06 18.78 -24.67
CA ARG A 45 -21.57 17.52 -24.10
C ARG A 45 -22.62 16.44 -24.35
N PRO A 46 -22.23 15.26 -24.85
CA PRO A 46 -23.15 14.13 -24.87
C PRO A 46 -23.70 13.88 -23.47
N ALA A 47 -24.91 13.33 -23.38
CA ALA A 47 -25.50 12.91 -22.12
C ALA A 47 -24.44 12.18 -21.29
N VAL A 48 -24.31 12.55 -20.01
CA VAL A 48 -23.31 11.98 -19.09
C VAL A 48 -23.23 10.49 -19.33
N ALA A 49 -22.12 10.02 -19.91
CA ALA A 49 -21.90 8.60 -20.06
C ALA A 49 -21.95 8.03 -18.64
N PHE A 50 -22.93 7.18 -18.35
CA PHE A 50 -22.95 6.46 -17.09
C PHE A 50 -21.67 5.63 -17.06
N TYR A 51 -20.74 5.99 -16.18
CA TYR A 51 -19.51 5.25 -15.98
C TYR A 51 -19.55 4.53 -14.64
N ARG A 52 -19.02 3.31 -14.63
CA ARG A 52 -18.77 2.58 -13.37
C ARG A 52 -17.65 3.27 -12.60
N LEU A 53 -17.57 3.01 -11.29
CA LEU A 53 -16.39 3.35 -10.51
C LEU A 53 -15.16 2.62 -11.08
N SER A 54 -14.01 3.28 -11.04
CA SER A 54 -12.72 2.60 -11.18
C SER A 54 -12.49 1.66 -9.98
N ARG A 55 -11.55 0.72 -10.12
CA ARG A 55 -11.13 -0.19 -9.03
C ARG A 55 -10.76 0.58 -7.77
N GLU A 56 -9.95 1.63 -7.94
CA GLU A 56 -9.49 2.48 -6.84
C GLU A 56 -10.66 3.24 -6.19
N GLU A 57 -11.54 3.84 -7.00
CA GLU A 57 -12.73 4.52 -6.47
C GLU A 57 -13.68 3.56 -5.75
N TYR A 58 -13.81 2.32 -6.22
CA TYR A 58 -14.62 1.30 -5.56
C TYR A 58 -14.01 0.90 -4.22
N SER A 59 -12.71 0.59 -4.16
CA SER A 59 -11.99 0.28 -2.92
C SER A 59 -12.13 1.41 -1.89
N HIS A 60 -11.90 2.66 -2.29
CA HIS A 60 -12.06 3.81 -1.40
C HIS A 60 -13.51 4.06 -0.99
N ALA A 61 -14.48 3.87 -1.88
CA ALA A 61 -15.90 4.00 -1.54
C ALA A 61 -16.35 2.94 -0.52
N VAL A 62 -15.89 1.70 -0.66
CA VAL A 62 -16.15 0.63 0.32
C VAL A 62 -15.52 0.97 1.67
N LYS A 63 -14.28 1.46 1.68
CA LYS A 63 -13.60 1.89 2.90
C LYS A 63 -14.33 3.06 3.58
N ASP A 64 -14.76 4.06 2.82
CA ASP A 64 -15.51 5.22 3.33
C ASP A 64 -16.90 4.84 3.88
N LEU A 65 -17.57 3.87 3.25
CA LEU A 65 -18.91 3.42 3.65
C LEU A 65 -18.87 2.47 4.84
N LEU A 66 -18.01 1.46 4.81
CA LEU A 66 -18.05 0.32 5.73
C LEU A 66 -16.75 0.13 6.52
N GLY A 67 -15.74 0.96 6.33
CA GLY A 67 -14.44 0.79 6.99
C GLY A 67 -13.71 -0.51 6.60
N VAL A 68 -14.12 -1.17 5.51
CA VAL A 68 -13.53 -2.44 5.06
C VAL A 68 -12.48 -2.18 3.99
N GLU A 69 -11.30 -2.77 4.17
CA GLU A 69 -10.29 -2.83 3.12
C GLU A 69 -10.65 -3.91 2.10
N TYR A 70 -10.70 -3.52 0.83
CA TYR A 70 -10.91 -4.43 -0.29
C TYR A 70 -10.00 -4.03 -1.44
N ASP A 71 -9.04 -4.89 -1.76
CA ASP A 71 -8.13 -4.67 -2.88
C ASP A 71 -8.79 -5.11 -4.19
N ALA A 72 -9.41 -4.17 -4.91
CA ALA A 72 -10.03 -4.44 -6.20
C ALA A 72 -8.99 -4.68 -7.31
N ALA A 73 -7.74 -4.27 -7.11
CA ALA A 73 -6.66 -4.47 -8.07
C ALA A 73 -6.01 -5.85 -7.95
N ALA A 74 -6.19 -6.54 -6.81
CA ALA A 74 -5.65 -7.86 -6.58
C ALA A 74 -6.02 -8.86 -7.70
N PRO A 75 -5.11 -9.80 -8.03
CA PRO A 75 -5.32 -10.75 -9.10
C PRO A 75 -6.64 -11.52 -8.96
N GLY A 76 -7.51 -11.40 -9.98
CA GLY A 76 -8.78 -12.12 -10.05
C GLY A 76 -9.99 -11.41 -9.44
N GLU A 77 -9.81 -10.30 -8.70
CA GLU A 77 -10.90 -9.57 -8.06
C GLU A 77 -11.75 -8.77 -9.07
N MET A 78 -11.25 -7.64 -9.56
CA MET A 78 -11.94 -6.85 -10.59
C MET A 78 -11.25 -6.96 -11.96
N THR A 79 -11.88 -6.45 -13.03
CA THR A 79 -11.26 -6.33 -14.35
C THR A 79 -10.51 -5.01 -14.45
N SER A 80 -9.39 -4.97 -15.21
CA SER A 80 -8.54 -3.78 -15.27
C SER A 80 -9.30 -2.59 -15.81
N ASP A 81 -9.05 -1.43 -15.22
CA ASP A 81 -9.52 -0.18 -15.77
C ASP A 81 -8.69 0.18 -17.01
N PRO A 82 -9.30 0.86 -18.00
CA PRO A 82 -8.57 1.38 -19.13
C PRO A 82 -7.61 2.49 -18.67
N GLU A 83 -6.38 2.46 -19.18
CA GLU A 83 -5.37 3.47 -18.91
C GLU A 83 -4.98 4.18 -20.21
N TRP A 84 -4.96 5.52 -20.17
CA TRP A 84 -4.54 6.34 -21.31
C TRP A 84 -3.61 7.45 -20.84
N HIS A 85 -2.35 7.44 -21.29
CA HIS A 85 -1.32 8.41 -20.88
C HIS A 85 -1.26 8.63 -19.35
N GLY A 86 -1.38 7.55 -18.56
CA GLY A 86 -1.38 7.61 -17.09
C GLY A 86 -2.71 8.04 -16.44
N PHE A 87 -3.74 8.38 -17.23
CA PHE A 87 -5.08 8.65 -16.71
C PHE A 87 -5.91 7.36 -16.65
N ARG A 88 -6.48 7.09 -15.47
CA ARG A 88 -7.35 5.92 -15.21
C ARG A 88 -8.84 6.25 -15.13
N ARG A 89 -9.19 7.52 -14.89
CA ARG A 89 -10.59 8.00 -14.82
C ARG A 89 -11.08 8.51 -16.17
N LEU A 90 -11.20 7.62 -17.12
CA LEU A 90 -11.71 7.93 -18.46
C LEU A 90 -13.19 7.58 -18.52
N GLY A 91 -14.06 8.54 -18.20
CA GLY A 91 -15.50 8.31 -18.10
C GLY A 91 -16.15 7.76 -19.38
N SER A 92 -15.57 8.02 -20.56
CA SER A 92 -16.03 7.43 -21.83
C SER A 92 -15.62 5.96 -22.03
N GLN A 93 -14.65 5.46 -21.28
CA GLN A 93 -14.09 4.10 -21.41
C GLN A 93 -14.43 3.20 -20.21
N LEU A 94 -14.89 3.76 -19.09
CA LEU A 94 -15.39 3.04 -17.93
C LEU A 94 -16.82 2.51 -18.17
N SER A 95 -16.97 1.68 -19.20
CA SER A 95 -18.22 1.00 -19.53
C SER A 95 -18.51 -0.17 -18.57
N LEU A 96 -19.79 -0.47 -18.38
CA LEU A 96 -20.25 -1.59 -17.59
C LEU A 96 -20.59 -2.76 -18.51
N SER A 97 -19.94 -3.90 -18.31
CA SER A 97 -20.26 -5.16 -19.01
C SER A 97 -20.86 -6.19 -18.04
N PRO A 98 -21.52 -7.25 -18.52
CA PRO A 98 -22.05 -8.31 -17.65
C PRO A 98 -21.01 -8.90 -16.70
N SER A 99 -19.78 -9.12 -17.17
CA SER A 99 -18.68 -9.64 -16.35
C SER A 99 -18.27 -8.70 -15.21
N HIS A 100 -18.42 -7.38 -15.39
CA HIS A 100 -18.21 -6.43 -14.30
C HIS A 100 -19.28 -6.59 -13.21
N ILE A 101 -20.54 -6.78 -13.59
CA ILE A 101 -21.66 -6.94 -12.63
C ILE A 101 -21.42 -8.16 -11.74
N GLU A 102 -21.03 -9.30 -12.33
CA GLU A 102 -20.71 -10.51 -11.56
C GLU A 102 -19.59 -10.28 -10.54
N LYS A 103 -18.52 -9.58 -10.94
CA LYS A 103 -17.40 -9.23 -10.06
C LYS A 103 -17.80 -8.25 -8.97
N TYR A 104 -18.62 -7.24 -9.27
CA TYR A 104 -19.16 -6.32 -8.27
C TYR A 104 -20.04 -7.02 -7.23
N LEU A 105 -20.88 -7.97 -7.65
CA LEU A 105 -21.72 -8.74 -6.74
C LEU A 105 -20.88 -9.66 -5.84
N ARG A 106 -19.82 -10.28 -6.40
CA ARG A 106 -18.86 -11.07 -5.61
C ARG A 106 -18.12 -10.19 -4.60
N ALA A 107 -17.58 -9.06 -5.06
CA ALA A 107 -16.88 -8.09 -4.22
C ALA A 107 -17.78 -7.59 -3.08
N ALA A 108 -19.02 -7.20 -3.39
CA ALA A 108 -19.98 -6.76 -2.40
C ALA A 108 -20.26 -7.83 -1.34
N ARG A 109 -20.42 -9.10 -1.74
CA ARG A 109 -20.56 -10.22 -0.79
C ARG A 109 -19.34 -10.33 0.13
N THR A 110 -18.13 -10.35 -0.43
CA THR A 110 -16.89 -10.42 0.34
C THR A 110 -16.73 -9.23 1.29
N VAL A 111 -17.10 -8.03 0.86
CA VAL A 111 -17.07 -6.82 1.67
C VAL A 111 -18.05 -6.92 2.85
N ILE A 112 -19.27 -7.41 2.62
CA ILE A 112 -20.27 -7.58 3.69
C ILE A 112 -19.84 -8.66 4.69
N GLU A 113 -19.32 -9.80 4.21
CA GLU A 113 -18.78 -10.88 5.06
C GLU A 113 -17.62 -10.39 5.94
N ARG A 114 -16.82 -9.44 5.45
CA ARG A 114 -15.74 -8.81 6.23
C ARG A 114 -16.24 -7.70 7.17
N ALA A 115 -17.27 -6.95 6.77
CA ALA A 115 -17.85 -5.89 7.59
C ALA A 115 -18.60 -6.47 8.80
N TYR A 116 -19.30 -7.58 8.60
CA TYR A 116 -20.15 -8.23 9.60
C TYR A 116 -19.84 -9.73 9.69
N PRO A 117 -18.65 -10.11 10.18
CA PRO A 117 -18.28 -11.51 10.33
C PRO A 117 -19.05 -12.15 11.49
N ASP A 118 -19.53 -13.38 11.32
CA ASP A 118 -20.18 -14.15 12.39
C ASP A 118 -19.27 -14.31 13.63
N ARG A 119 -17.96 -14.38 13.38
CA ARG A 119 -16.91 -14.45 14.41
C ARG A 119 -15.79 -13.49 14.04
N PRO A 120 -15.65 -12.36 14.75
CA PRO A 120 -14.56 -11.43 14.47
C PRO A 120 -13.22 -12.13 14.74
N PRO A 121 -12.22 -11.93 13.87
CA PRO A 121 -10.89 -12.50 14.08
C PRO A 121 -10.26 -11.88 15.34
N THR A 122 -9.54 -12.71 16.10
CA THR A 122 -8.76 -12.22 17.23
C THR A 122 -7.40 -11.73 16.72
N PRO A 123 -6.93 -10.53 17.13
CA PRO A 123 -5.59 -10.07 16.80
C PRO A 123 -4.55 -11.07 17.31
N LYS A 124 -3.56 -11.36 16.46
CA LYS A 124 -2.44 -12.25 16.79
C LYS A 124 -1.12 -11.59 16.42
N THR A 125 -0.10 -11.89 17.23
CA THR A 125 1.27 -11.51 16.96
C THR A 125 2.02 -12.68 16.35
N TYR A 126 2.67 -12.44 15.22
CA TYR A 126 3.50 -13.39 14.49
C TYR A 126 4.92 -12.83 14.43
N ARG A 127 5.86 -13.47 15.12
CA ARG A 127 7.25 -13.01 15.15
C ARG A 127 8.18 -14.04 14.51
N LYS A 128 9.05 -13.57 13.64
CA LYS A 128 10.16 -14.33 13.07
C LYS A 128 11.46 -13.60 13.36
N ASP A 129 12.36 -14.25 14.07
CA ASP A 129 13.75 -13.79 14.23
C ASP A 129 14.60 -14.20 13.01
N ALA A 130 15.86 -13.80 12.97
CA ALA A 130 16.79 -14.14 11.90
C ALA A 130 16.86 -15.65 11.59
N LEU A 131 16.85 -16.51 12.62
CA LEU A 131 16.85 -17.95 12.44
C LEU A 131 15.56 -18.44 11.81
N ALA A 132 14.39 -17.95 12.22
CA ALA A 132 13.11 -18.33 11.62
C ALA A 132 12.99 -17.88 10.15
N LEU A 133 13.61 -16.75 9.79
CA LEU A 133 13.60 -16.22 8.43
C LEU A 133 14.51 -16.99 7.46
N ASP A 134 15.73 -17.33 7.88
CA ASP A 134 16.71 -18.01 7.01
C ASP A 134 16.67 -19.54 7.13
N TRP A 135 16.36 -20.05 8.34
CA TRP A 135 16.48 -21.45 8.73
C TRP A 135 15.37 -21.92 9.70
N PRO A 136 14.18 -22.27 9.22
CA PRO A 136 13.13 -22.85 10.08
C PRO A 136 13.46 -24.27 10.61
N ASN A 137 14.72 -24.72 10.56
CA ASN A 137 15.15 -26.02 11.08
C ASN A 137 15.30 -25.98 12.62
N THR A 138 14.44 -26.74 13.30
CA THR A 138 14.40 -26.85 14.77
C THR A 138 15.67 -27.40 15.40
N GLN A 139 16.40 -28.29 14.72
CA GLN A 139 17.63 -28.90 15.25
C GLN A 139 18.78 -27.88 15.36
N LYS A 140 18.95 -27.03 14.35
CA LYS A 140 19.99 -26.00 14.35
C LYS A 140 19.71 -24.95 15.43
N ARG A 141 18.45 -24.57 15.61
CA ARG A 141 18.05 -23.68 16.69
C ARG A 141 18.39 -24.29 18.05
N ALA A 142 18.01 -25.54 18.31
CA ALA A 142 18.31 -26.22 19.57
C ALA A 142 19.82 -26.21 19.88
N LEU A 143 20.66 -26.56 18.89
CA LEU A 143 22.11 -26.51 19.03
C LEU A 143 22.63 -25.11 19.39
N LEU A 144 22.15 -24.06 18.72
CA LEU A 144 22.58 -22.70 18.98
C LEU A 144 22.07 -22.18 20.33
N THR A 145 20.91 -22.63 20.78
CA THR A 145 20.39 -22.36 22.13
C THR A 145 21.29 -22.98 23.18
N ASP A 146 21.67 -24.26 23.02
CA ASP A 146 22.57 -24.95 23.96
C ASP A 146 23.96 -24.29 24.03
N LEU A 147 24.41 -23.69 22.93
CA LEU A 147 25.66 -22.93 22.86
C LEU A 147 25.54 -21.48 23.36
N GLY A 148 24.34 -21.00 23.71
CA GLY A 148 24.11 -19.61 24.13
C GLY A 148 24.27 -18.57 23.01
N LEU A 149 24.15 -19.01 21.75
CA LEU A 149 24.36 -18.18 20.56
C LEU A 149 23.07 -17.82 19.82
N ALA A 150 21.94 -18.47 20.14
CA ALA A 150 20.68 -18.29 19.41
C ALA A 150 20.23 -16.82 19.30
N ASP A 151 20.31 -16.07 20.40
CA ASP A 151 19.88 -14.66 20.46
C ASP A 151 20.85 -13.69 19.78
N GLN A 152 22.06 -14.16 19.44
CA GLN A 152 23.07 -13.37 18.76
C GLN A 152 22.98 -13.51 17.23
N VAL A 153 22.17 -14.43 16.73
CA VAL A 153 22.05 -14.68 15.29
C VAL A 153 21.29 -13.55 14.61
N ARG A 154 21.89 -13.03 13.55
CA ARG A 154 21.30 -12.00 12.68
C ARG A 154 21.28 -12.50 11.25
N LEU A 155 20.42 -11.91 10.42
CA LEU A 155 20.30 -12.28 9.01
C LEU A 155 21.01 -11.23 8.15
N LEU A 156 22.10 -11.64 7.51
CA LEU A 156 22.82 -10.82 6.55
C LEU A 156 22.16 -10.90 5.17
N MET A 157 21.71 -9.76 4.65
CA MET A 157 21.10 -9.64 3.33
C MET A 157 21.98 -8.83 2.38
N TRP A 158 22.65 -9.58 1.51
CA TRP A 158 23.46 -9.08 0.40
C TRP A 158 22.61 -8.38 -0.67
N PRO A 159 23.16 -7.46 -1.48
CA PRO A 159 22.47 -6.94 -2.67
C PRO A 159 21.76 -8.00 -3.51
N GLY A 160 20.48 -7.78 -3.81
CA GLY A 160 19.60 -8.68 -4.55
C GLY A 160 19.22 -9.97 -3.80
N HIS A 161 19.57 -10.11 -2.52
CA HIS A 161 19.15 -11.26 -1.71
C HIS A 161 17.65 -11.17 -1.45
N ARG A 162 16.93 -12.26 -1.74
CA ARG A 162 15.49 -12.42 -1.55
C ARG A 162 15.21 -13.60 -0.63
N LEU A 163 14.35 -13.41 0.37
CA LEU A 163 13.81 -14.48 1.20
C LEU A 163 12.29 -14.45 1.16
N SER A 164 11.65 -15.58 0.86
CA SER A 164 10.21 -15.63 0.58
C SER A 164 9.32 -15.92 1.78
N ASP A 165 9.87 -16.07 3.00
CA ASP A 165 9.08 -16.44 4.18
C ASP A 165 9.08 -15.34 5.25
N ALA A 166 8.89 -14.09 4.84
CA ALA A 166 8.80 -12.94 5.75
C ALA A 166 7.36 -12.65 6.24
N GLY A 167 6.35 -13.34 5.69
CA GLY A 167 4.94 -13.09 6.03
C GLY A 167 4.53 -13.60 7.42
N PRO A 168 3.34 -13.20 7.94
CA PRO A 168 2.85 -13.62 9.26
C PRO A 168 2.74 -15.14 9.40
N THR A 169 2.22 -15.79 8.35
CA THR A 169 2.06 -17.24 8.28
C THR A 169 2.78 -17.80 7.06
N HIS A 170 3.15 -19.08 7.11
CA HIS A 170 3.61 -19.80 5.93
C HIS A 170 2.48 -19.84 4.89
N GLY A 171 2.81 -19.80 3.60
CA GLY A 171 1.85 -19.72 2.49
C GLY A 171 0.88 -20.89 2.30
N PHE A 172 0.86 -21.85 3.23
CA PHE A 172 -0.14 -22.92 3.28
C PHE A 172 -1.29 -22.64 4.25
N HIS A 173 -1.11 -21.69 5.18
CA HIS A 173 -2.10 -21.32 6.18
C HIS A 173 -2.85 -20.07 5.76
N ASP A 174 -4.15 -20.06 6.10
CA ASP A 174 -5.02 -18.94 5.79
C ASP A 174 -4.87 -17.85 6.85
N LEU A 175 -4.64 -16.62 6.39
CA LEU A 175 -4.58 -15.43 7.23
C LEU A 175 -5.95 -14.73 7.19
N PRO A 176 -6.56 -14.40 8.34
CA PRO A 176 -7.76 -13.58 8.36
C PRO A 176 -7.59 -12.28 7.56
N ALA A 177 -8.65 -11.85 6.88
CA ALA A 177 -8.63 -10.57 6.18
C ALA A 177 -8.55 -9.43 7.20
N GLY A 178 -7.61 -8.50 7.02
CA GLY A 178 -7.58 -7.28 7.80
C GLY A 178 -6.29 -6.47 7.65
N VAL A 179 -6.21 -5.39 8.40
CA VAL A 179 -5.00 -4.55 8.46
C VAL A 179 -4.01 -5.20 9.41
N TYR A 180 -2.78 -5.37 8.97
CA TYR A 180 -1.69 -5.90 9.76
C TYR A 180 -0.60 -4.84 9.90
N ARG A 181 -0.13 -4.66 11.13
CA ARG A 181 1.03 -3.82 11.42
C ARG A 181 2.29 -4.68 11.38
N CYS A 182 3.23 -4.30 10.54
CA CYS A 182 4.54 -4.90 10.45
C CYS A 182 5.54 -4.04 11.24
N ARG A 183 6.37 -4.68 12.06
CA ARG A 183 7.54 -4.09 12.69
C ARG A 183 8.76 -4.90 12.30
N ILE A 184 9.71 -4.28 11.61
CA ILE A 184 10.97 -4.91 11.24
C ILE A 184 12.12 -4.22 11.93
N ARG A 185 12.93 -4.99 12.67
CA ARG A 185 14.15 -4.51 13.33
C ARG A 185 15.35 -4.89 12.46
N LEU A 186 16.11 -3.89 12.04
CA LEU A 186 17.23 -4.08 11.13
C LEU A 186 18.26 -2.94 11.19
N SER A 187 19.47 -3.22 10.72
CA SER A 187 20.50 -2.24 10.38
C SER A 187 20.64 -2.14 8.85
N GLY A 188 21.04 -0.97 8.37
CA GLY A 188 21.28 -0.73 6.96
C GLY A 188 22.62 -0.03 6.78
N LEU A 189 23.57 -0.74 6.17
CA LEU A 189 24.95 -0.29 6.08
C LEU A 189 25.25 0.14 4.64
N PRO A 190 25.54 1.42 4.38
CA PRO A 190 25.90 1.88 3.05
C PRO A 190 27.28 1.36 2.64
N ASP A 191 27.53 1.34 1.33
CA ASP A 191 28.87 1.05 0.82
C ASP A 191 29.83 2.25 0.97
N ARG A 192 31.08 2.07 0.51
CA ARG A 192 32.12 3.12 0.54
C ARG A 192 31.75 4.40 -0.22
N GLU A 193 30.83 4.31 -1.18
CA GLU A 193 30.35 5.46 -1.95
C GLU A 193 29.13 6.12 -1.29
N GLY A 194 28.69 5.61 -0.13
CA GLY A 194 27.56 6.12 0.62
C GLY A 194 26.21 5.65 0.08
N ARG A 195 26.18 4.67 -0.84
CA ARG A 195 24.93 4.16 -1.39
C ARG A 195 24.21 3.30 -0.35
N PRO A 196 22.98 3.63 0.05
CA PRO A 196 22.25 2.87 1.06
C PRO A 196 21.73 1.55 0.49
N PRO A 197 21.52 0.54 1.34
CA PRO A 197 20.69 -0.61 1.00
C PRO A 197 19.21 -0.22 0.94
N HIS A 198 18.45 -0.95 0.11
CA HIS A 198 17.03 -0.71 -0.11
C HIS A 198 16.22 -1.91 0.39
N LEU A 199 15.47 -1.73 1.47
CA LEU A 199 14.55 -2.75 1.97
C LEU A 199 13.30 -2.76 1.11
N ALA A 200 12.91 -3.91 0.58
CA ALA A 200 11.61 -4.09 -0.09
C ALA A 200 10.86 -5.30 0.47
N LEU A 201 9.57 -5.15 0.71
CA LEU A 201 8.66 -6.24 1.07
C LEU A 201 7.58 -6.40 0.02
N TYR A 202 7.55 -7.53 -0.66
CA TYR A 202 6.62 -7.78 -1.76
C TYR A 202 5.72 -8.98 -1.46
N CYS A 203 4.43 -8.89 -1.83
CA CYS A 203 3.49 -9.99 -1.67
C CYS A 203 3.12 -10.60 -3.02
N ASN A 204 3.42 -11.89 -3.19
CA ASN A 204 3.21 -12.59 -4.47
C ASN A 204 1.73 -12.71 -4.85
N GLN A 205 0.86 -13.01 -3.91
CA GLN A 205 -0.56 -13.30 -4.17
C GLN A 205 -1.39 -12.02 -4.37
N LEU A 206 -0.96 -10.92 -3.75
CA LEU A 206 -1.55 -9.60 -3.99
C LEU A 206 -0.91 -8.87 -5.17
N ASP A 207 0.21 -9.41 -5.70
CA ASP A 207 0.99 -8.83 -6.80
C ASP A 207 1.33 -7.34 -6.57
N ARG A 208 1.84 -7.03 -5.37
CA ARG A 208 2.15 -5.64 -4.99
C ARG A 208 3.27 -5.53 -3.97
N MET A 209 3.95 -4.39 -4.01
CA MET A 209 4.84 -3.94 -2.94
C MET A 209 4.00 -3.58 -1.69
N LEU A 210 4.38 -4.13 -0.54
CA LEU A 210 3.76 -3.83 0.74
C LEU A 210 4.44 -2.64 1.42
N PHE A 211 5.76 -2.57 1.32
CA PHE A 211 6.59 -1.53 1.91
C PHE A 211 7.98 -1.52 1.29
N GLU A 212 8.55 -0.34 1.11
CA GLU A 212 9.93 -0.18 0.64
C GLU A 212 10.57 1.08 1.25
N GLN A 213 11.86 1.02 1.59
CA GLN A 213 12.59 2.16 2.15
C GLN A 213 14.12 1.95 2.08
N ASP A 214 14.86 3.02 1.79
CA ASP A 214 16.31 3.06 2.04
C ASP A 214 16.61 3.08 3.55
N VAL A 215 17.52 2.20 3.98
CA VAL A 215 17.84 2.05 5.41
C VAL A 215 19.28 2.44 5.68
N ILE A 216 19.49 3.43 6.56
CA ILE A 216 20.80 3.81 7.08
C ILE A 216 20.76 3.73 8.60
N ALA A 217 21.37 2.69 9.15
CA ALA A 217 21.43 2.44 10.58
C ALA A 217 22.67 1.60 10.90
N ALA A 218 23.43 2.03 11.90
CA ALA A 218 24.66 1.34 12.31
C ALA A 218 24.35 -0.10 12.77
N GLU A 219 25.35 -0.97 12.68
CA GLU A 219 25.19 -2.39 13.03
C GLU A 219 24.85 -2.58 14.51
N ASP A 220 25.48 -1.79 15.38
CA ASP A 220 25.31 -1.78 16.84
C ASP A 220 24.12 -0.94 17.32
N ALA A 221 23.53 -0.13 16.43
CA ALA A 221 22.33 0.67 16.68
C ALA A 221 21.25 0.42 15.62
N PRO A 222 20.63 -0.79 15.59
CA PRO A 222 19.57 -1.12 14.65
C PRO A 222 18.31 -0.28 14.90
N VAL A 223 17.55 -0.02 13.84
CA VAL A 223 16.28 0.71 13.86
C VAL A 223 15.09 -0.23 13.74
N THR A 224 13.92 0.22 14.17
CA THR A 224 12.65 -0.48 13.93
C THR A 224 11.80 0.35 12.98
N LEU A 225 11.50 -0.21 11.81
CA LEU A 225 10.57 0.37 10.86
C LEU A 225 9.18 -0.22 11.10
N GLU A 226 8.15 0.61 11.04
CA GLU A 226 6.76 0.24 11.29
C GLU A 226 5.87 0.73 10.15
N PHE A 227 5.00 -0.15 9.64
CA PHE A 227 3.98 0.20 8.66
C PHE A 227 2.75 -0.69 8.80
N GLU A 228 1.60 -0.23 8.29
CA GLU A 228 0.37 -1.01 8.22
C GLU A 228 0.02 -1.36 6.78
N THR A 229 -0.48 -2.56 6.54
CA THR A 229 -0.94 -2.99 5.22
C THR A 229 -2.07 -4.01 5.32
N PHE A 230 -2.94 -4.03 4.32
CA PHE A 230 -4.00 -5.04 4.25
C PHE A 230 -3.46 -6.38 3.73
N LEU A 231 -3.76 -7.45 4.45
CA LEU A 231 -3.43 -8.83 4.08
C LEU A 231 -4.67 -9.72 4.18
N VAL A 232 -4.71 -10.77 3.36
CA VAL A 232 -5.79 -11.75 3.37
C VAL A 232 -5.36 -13.07 2.73
N GLY A 233 -5.86 -14.16 3.29
CA GLY A 233 -5.79 -15.47 2.68
C GLY A 233 -4.42 -16.13 2.81
N LYS A 234 -4.12 -17.04 1.87
CA LYS A 234 -2.83 -17.73 1.79
C LYS A 234 -1.85 -16.88 1.00
N LEU A 235 -0.81 -16.39 1.68
CA LEU A 235 0.14 -15.46 1.07
C LEU A 235 1.59 -15.77 1.40
N THR A 236 2.47 -15.20 0.60
CA THR A 236 3.91 -15.28 0.69
C THR A 236 4.43 -13.85 0.57
N VAL A 237 5.10 -13.38 1.62
CA VAL A 237 5.77 -12.07 1.62
C VAL A 237 7.26 -12.32 1.49
N SER A 238 7.88 -11.74 0.47
CA SER A 238 9.33 -11.69 0.37
C SER A 238 9.88 -10.48 1.10
N ILE A 239 11.11 -10.63 1.60
CA ILE A 239 11.97 -9.52 2.00
C ILE A 239 13.18 -9.52 1.08
N ASP A 240 13.54 -8.33 0.61
CA ASP A 240 14.53 -8.11 -0.42
C ASP A 240 15.48 -6.97 -0.02
N ASN A 241 16.76 -7.13 -0.34
CA ASN A 241 17.68 -5.99 -0.46
C ASN A 241 17.75 -5.59 -1.94
N GLU A 242 16.87 -4.69 -2.38
CA GLU A 242 16.63 -4.36 -3.79
C GLU A 242 17.64 -3.33 -4.32
N VAL A 243 18.92 -3.68 -4.22
CA VAL A 243 20.02 -2.89 -4.79
C VAL A 243 20.85 -3.74 -5.72
N ASN A 244 21.36 -3.09 -6.78
CA ASN A 244 22.27 -3.74 -7.71
C ASN A 244 23.59 -4.10 -7.03
N GLY A 245 24.06 -5.32 -7.23
CA GLY A 245 25.30 -5.79 -6.68
C GLY A 245 25.80 -7.07 -7.34
N PRO A 246 26.84 -7.70 -6.77
CA PRO A 246 27.44 -8.88 -7.36
C PRO A 246 26.53 -10.10 -7.20
N SER A 247 26.74 -11.12 -8.05
CA SER A 247 25.91 -12.33 -8.12
C SER A 247 25.69 -13.03 -6.78
N ASN A 248 24.45 -13.45 -6.51
CA ASN A 248 24.02 -14.24 -5.33
C ASN A 248 24.29 -15.75 -5.42
N SER A 249 25.17 -16.20 -6.32
CA SER A 249 25.56 -17.62 -6.41
C SER A 249 26.12 -18.15 -5.07
N PRO A 250 26.09 -19.47 -4.79
CA PRO A 250 26.44 -20.05 -3.49
C PRO A 250 27.84 -19.72 -2.96
N ARG A 251 28.78 -19.34 -3.84
CA ARG A 251 30.14 -18.90 -3.45
C ARG A 251 30.17 -17.47 -2.91
N ALA A 252 29.10 -16.70 -3.09
CA ALA A 252 29.12 -15.25 -3.00
C ALA A 252 28.37 -14.64 -1.81
N GLY A 253 27.48 -15.35 -1.10
CA GLY A 253 26.72 -14.68 -0.04
C GLY A 253 25.79 -15.50 0.85
N ARG A 254 25.38 -16.72 0.50
CA ARG A 254 24.60 -17.53 1.45
C ARG A 254 25.55 -18.15 2.49
N PRO A 255 25.28 -18.05 3.81
CA PRO A 255 25.99 -18.85 4.79
C PRO A 255 25.91 -20.32 4.35
N ALA A 256 27.05 -21.01 4.30
CA ALA A 256 27.03 -22.46 4.17
C ALA A 256 26.15 -23.03 5.29
N HIS A 257 25.49 -24.17 5.08
CA HIS A 257 24.58 -24.77 6.07
C HIS A 257 25.15 -24.87 7.50
N SER A 258 26.48 -24.87 7.63
CA SER A 258 27.27 -24.93 8.85
C SER A 258 27.55 -23.60 9.58
N HIS A 259 27.22 -22.43 9.03
CA HIS A 259 27.54 -21.12 9.66
C HIS A 259 26.26 -20.33 9.97
N VAL A 260 26.35 -19.41 10.94
CA VAL A 260 25.34 -18.40 11.25
C VAL A 260 26.02 -17.05 11.37
N PHE A 261 25.37 -16.02 10.83
CA PHE A 261 25.87 -14.67 10.94
C PHE A 261 25.48 -14.09 12.31
N THR A 262 26.41 -13.41 12.96
CA THR A 262 26.20 -12.74 14.26
C THR A 262 26.54 -11.26 14.15
N THR A 263 27.75 -10.95 13.68
CA THR A 263 28.21 -9.58 13.44
C THR A 263 29.33 -9.56 12.38
N LEU A 264 29.51 -8.42 11.71
CA LEU A 264 30.62 -8.21 10.77
C LEU A 264 31.99 -8.31 11.46
N ALA A 265 32.08 -8.03 12.76
CA ALA A 265 33.32 -8.12 13.52
C ALA A 265 33.73 -9.58 13.83
N ASP A 266 32.80 -10.54 13.83
CA ASP A 266 33.09 -11.95 14.10
C ASP A 266 33.42 -12.67 12.79
N THR A 267 34.71 -12.88 12.55
CA THR A 267 35.22 -13.57 11.36
C THR A 267 34.79 -15.04 11.30
N ARG A 268 34.37 -15.64 12.41
CA ARG A 268 33.89 -17.03 12.49
C ARG A 268 32.40 -17.17 12.12
N SER A 269 31.67 -16.07 12.06
CA SER A 269 30.26 -16.03 11.66
C SER A 269 30.06 -16.28 10.15
N ARG A 270 31.17 -16.48 9.42
CA ARG A 270 31.25 -16.55 7.97
C ARG A 270 32.11 -17.71 7.52
N ALA A 271 31.80 -18.27 6.37
CA ALA A 271 32.62 -19.34 5.82
C ALA A 271 33.93 -18.75 5.24
N PRO A 272 35.09 -19.42 5.39
CA PRO A 272 36.38 -18.89 4.94
C PRO A 272 36.47 -18.54 3.45
N TRP A 273 35.65 -19.18 2.62
CA TRP A 273 35.60 -18.97 1.16
C TRP A 273 34.52 -17.98 0.70
N GLN A 274 33.78 -17.35 1.62
CA GLN A 274 32.82 -16.30 1.24
C GLN A 274 33.54 -15.05 0.76
N ARG A 275 32.90 -14.31 -0.15
CA ARG A 275 33.39 -13.00 -0.61
C ARG A 275 33.67 -12.08 0.57
N LYS A 276 34.70 -11.25 0.42
CA LYS A 276 34.98 -10.16 1.36
C LYS A 276 33.79 -9.18 1.35
N ILE A 277 33.31 -8.84 2.54
CA ILE A 277 32.08 -8.06 2.77
C ILE A 277 32.42 -6.65 3.24
N THR A 278 33.48 -6.55 4.02
CA THR A 278 34.07 -5.31 4.53
C THR A 278 35.49 -5.19 4.04
N ASP A 279 36.02 -3.97 3.92
CA ASP A 279 37.45 -3.74 3.69
C ASP A 279 38.31 -4.00 4.95
N GLU A 280 39.56 -3.54 4.95
CA GLU A 280 40.48 -3.69 6.09
C GLU A 280 40.12 -2.77 7.27
N GLU A 281 39.38 -1.70 7.01
CA GLU A 281 38.92 -0.73 8.01
C GLU A 281 37.56 -1.13 8.60
N GLY A 282 36.94 -2.20 8.08
CA GLY A 282 35.62 -2.68 8.50
C GLY A 282 34.45 -2.03 7.75
N THR A 283 34.71 -1.18 6.75
CA THR A 283 33.66 -0.53 5.96
C THR A 283 33.03 -1.50 4.97
N PRO A 284 31.70 -1.58 4.87
CA PRO A 284 31.03 -2.40 3.87
C PRO A 284 31.48 -2.08 2.44
N LEU A 285 31.80 -3.12 1.68
CA LEU A 285 32.11 -3.01 0.25
C LEU A 285 30.86 -2.88 -0.62
N PHE A 286 29.70 -3.26 -0.08
CA PHE A 286 28.41 -3.23 -0.75
C PHE A 286 27.31 -2.79 0.23
N PRO A 287 26.17 -2.29 -0.26
CA PRO A 287 25.06 -1.93 0.62
C PRO A 287 24.41 -3.17 1.19
N ILE A 288 24.36 -3.27 2.52
CA ILE A 288 23.96 -4.49 3.24
C ILE A 288 22.82 -4.19 4.20
N LEU A 289 21.80 -5.05 4.19
CA LEU A 289 20.81 -5.09 5.28
C LEU A 289 21.21 -6.18 6.27
N ILE A 290 21.06 -5.89 7.56
CA ILE A 290 21.16 -6.87 8.63
C ILE A 290 19.82 -6.91 9.34
N VAL A 291 19.06 -7.99 9.17
CA VAL A 291 17.72 -8.14 9.74
C VAL A 291 17.79 -8.94 11.02
N ASP A 292 17.24 -8.40 12.10
CA ASP A 292 17.20 -9.04 13.41
C ASP A 292 15.90 -9.84 13.57
N SER A 293 14.78 -9.20 13.23
CA SER A 293 13.45 -9.80 13.34
C SER A 293 12.41 -9.04 12.54
N ILE A 294 11.35 -9.74 12.15
CA ILE A 294 10.11 -9.17 11.65
C ILE A 294 8.95 -9.66 12.52
N GLU A 295 8.04 -8.75 12.85
CA GLU A 295 6.86 -9.00 13.64
C GLU A 295 5.63 -8.46 12.92
N TRP A 296 4.56 -9.25 12.88
CA TRP A 296 3.27 -8.86 12.34
C TRP A 296 2.23 -8.94 13.44
N GLU A 297 1.42 -7.90 13.58
CA GLU A 297 0.32 -7.81 14.53
C GLU A 297 -0.97 -7.54 13.76
N GLY A 298 -1.96 -8.41 13.91
CA GLY A 298 -3.28 -8.18 13.31
C GLY A 298 -4.17 -9.42 13.26
N PRO A 299 -5.37 -9.30 12.69
CA PRO A 299 -5.89 -8.07 12.08
C PRO A 299 -6.19 -7.00 13.14
N ILE A 300 -5.95 -5.73 12.80
CA ILE A 300 -6.20 -4.55 13.64
C ILE A 300 -7.53 -3.95 13.23
N ASP A 301 -8.40 -3.71 14.21
CA ASP A 301 -9.61 -2.92 14.02
C ASP A 301 -9.32 -1.47 14.42
N HIS A 302 -9.64 -0.54 13.53
CA HIS A 302 -9.60 0.88 13.82
C HIS A 302 -10.97 1.34 14.29
N ASP A 303 -11.05 2.09 15.40
CA ASP A 303 -12.32 2.54 16.00
C ASP A 303 -13.19 3.30 14.98
N ASP A 304 -12.59 4.12 14.13
CA ASP A 304 -13.29 4.85 13.06
C ASP A 304 -13.95 3.92 12.04
N ASP A 305 -13.30 2.79 11.72
CA ASP A 305 -13.84 1.80 10.79
C ASP A 305 -15.00 1.03 11.41
N LEU A 306 -14.91 0.70 12.71
CA LEU A 306 -16.00 0.07 13.45
C LEU A 306 -17.22 1.01 13.55
N ALA A 307 -17.00 2.28 13.89
CA ALA A 307 -18.07 3.28 13.98
C ALA A 307 -18.84 3.47 12.67
N ARG A 308 -18.15 3.40 11.51
CA ARG A 308 -18.79 3.44 10.18
C ARG A 308 -19.74 2.25 9.97
N ARG A 309 -19.39 1.05 10.46
CA ARG A 309 -20.20 -0.17 10.30
C ARG A 309 -21.44 -0.11 11.18
N GLU A 310 -21.28 0.31 12.43
CA GLU A 310 -22.37 0.41 13.41
C GLU A 310 -23.53 1.31 12.93
N GLU A 311 -23.25 2.32 12.10
CA GLU A 311 -24.27 3.22 11.55
C GLU A 311 -25.37 2.48 10.75
N PHE A 312 -25.05 1.34 10.16
CA PHE A 312 -25.97 0.58 9.29
C PHE A 312 -26.55 -0.67 9.95
N VAL A 313 -26.04 -1.07 11.11
CA VAL A 313 -26.52 -2.23 11.84
C VAL A 313 -27.88 -1.92 12.44
N VAL A 314 -28.80 -2.88 12.32
CA VAL A 314 -30.12 -2.86 12.95
C VAL A 314 -30.20 -4.03 13.93
N SER A 315 -30.99 -3.89 14.99
CA SER A 315 -31.21 -4.98 15.94
C SER A 315 -31.92 -6.16 15.29
N ASP A 316 -31.71 -7.38 15.78
CA ASP A 316 -32.36 -8.59 15.26
C ASP A 316 -33.90 -8.52 15.26
N ASN A 317 -34.48 -7.73 16.16
CA ASN A 317 -35.93 -7.50 16.27
C ASN A 317 -36.40 -6.21 15.56
N ALA A 318 -35.61 -5.69 14.62
CA ALA A 318 -35.93 -4.44 13.93
C ALA A 318 -37.20 -4.56 13.07
N THR A 319 -38.03 -3.52 13.10
CA THR A 319 -39.20 -3.43 12.23
C THR A 319 -38.78 -3.21 10.78
N THR A 320 -39.64 -3.54 9.82
CA THR A 320 -39.41 -3.27 8.39
C THR A 320 -39.07 -1.80 8.14
N GLU A 321 -39.72 -0.88 8.86
CA GLU A 321 -39.47 0.56 8.76
C GLU A 321 -38.03 0.93 9.18
N GLN A 322 -37.52 0.32 10.24
CA GLN A 322 -36.14 0.52 10.71
C GLN A 322 -35.12 -0.02 9.71
N VAL A 323 -35.38 -1.20 9.12
CA VAL A 323 -34.54 -1.78 8.07
C VAL A 323 -34.50 -0.86 6.84
N VAL A 324 -35.66 -0.39 6.36
CA VAL A 324 -35.76 0.52 5.22
C VAL A 324 -35.06 1.85 5.50
N ALA A 325 -35.17 2.38 6.72
CA ALA A 325 -34.46 3.59 7.12
C ALA A 325 -32.94 3.41 7.08
N SER A 326 -32.43 2.27 7.59
CA SER A 326 -31.00 1.95 7.52
C SER A 326 -30.50 1.81 6.08
N LEU A 327 -31.22 1.06 5.24
CA LEU A 327 -30.90 0.92 3.81
C LEU A 327 -30.95 2.25 3.06
N THR A 328 -31.90 3.13 3.40
CA THR A 328 -32.01 4.47 2.80
C THR A 328 -30.82 5.34 3.19
N ARG A 329 -30.36 5.27 4.44
CA ARG A 329 -29.15 5.96 4.90
C ARG A 329 -27.90 5.45 4.19
N PHE A 330 -27.75 4.12 4.07
CA PHE A 330 -26.68 3.50 3.30
C PHE A 330 -26.69 3.97 1.83
N ALA A 331 -27.83 3.88 1.16
CA ALA A 331 -27.98 4.29 -0.24
C ALA A 331 -27.68 5.78 -0.46
N ARG A 332 -28.12 6.65 0.47
CA ARG A 332 -27.83 8.09 0.42
C ARG A 332 -26.34 8.38 0.53
N ARG A 333 -25.62 7.68 1.41
CA ARG A 333 -24.16 7.83 1.57
C ARG A 333 -23.42 7.26 0.36
N ALA A 334 -23.82 6.08 -0.11
CA ALA A 334 -23.20 5.42 -1.26
C ALA A 334 -23.36 6.21 -2.56
N TRP A 335 -24.56 6.75 -2.84
CA TRP A 335 -24.80 7.56 -4.04
C TRP A 335 -24.44 9.03 -3.88
N ARG A 336 -24.13 9.47 -2.66
CA ARG A 336 -23.83 10.88 -2.32
C ARG A 336 -24.91 11.85 -2.83
N ARG A 337 -26.17 11.42 -2.80
CA ARG A 337 -27.36 12.18 -3.24
C ARG A 337 -28.61 11.73 -2.48
N PRO A 338 -29.65 12.57 -2.41
CA PRO A 338 -30.93 12.16 -1.82
C PRO A 338 -31.50 10.92 -2.52
N VAL A 339 -32.01 9.99 -1.71
CA VAL A 339 -32.72 8.78 -2.16
C VAL A 339 -34.14 8.88 -1.63
N ALA A 340 -35.12 8.76 -2.52
CA ALA A 340 -36.52 8.63 -2.14
C ALA A 340 -36.78 7.18 -1.68
N PRO A 341 -37.53 6.97 -0.60
CA PRO A 341 -37.99 5.63 -0.25
C PRO A 341 -38.84 5.08 -1.41
N ALA A 342 -38.65 3.79 -1.70
CA ALA A 342 -39.36 3.08 -2.77
C ALA A 342 -40.84 2.86 -2.43
#